data_AF-A0A0G4MPL9-F1
#
_entry.id   AF-A0A0G4MPL9-F1
#
_cell.length_a   1.000
_cell.length_b   1.000
_cell.length_c   1.000
_cell.angle_alpha   90.00
_cell.angle_beta   90.00
_cell.angle_gamma   90.00
#
_symmetry.space_group_name_H-M   'P 1'
#
loop_
_entity.id
_entity.type
_entity.pdbx_description
1 polymer ?
#
loop_
_entity_poly.entity_id
_entity_poly.type
_entity_poly.pdbx_seq_one_letter_code
_entity_poly.pdbx_strand_id
1 'polypeptide(L)'
;MIQALRNMITLFTHYFEALECMLDRFLELLALCIFQENDTISRIGSNCLQQLILKNVKKFTAGHWTEIVGSFCKLFAATTATQLFSPTTVNSSASLELPTNGLDFT
;
A
#
# COMPACT_ATOMS: atom_id res chain seq x y z
N MET A 1 -17.77 7.72 -8.86
CA MET A 1 -17.07 6.87 -7.86
C MET A 1 -16.11 7.66 -6.97
N ILE A 2 -15.20 8.47 -7.53
CA ILE A 2 -14.21 9.28 -6.79
C ILE A 2 -14.85 10.19 -5.72
N GLN A 3 -16.02 10.76 -6.01
CA GLN A 3 -16.74 11.62 -5.07
C GLN A 3 -17.21 10.88 -3.81
N ALA A 4 -17.53 9.58 -3.92
CA ALA A 4 -18.09 8.81 -2.81
C ALA A 4 -17.06 8.61 -1.69
N LEU A 5 -15.82 8.20 -2.04
CA LEU A 5 -14.71 8.07 -1.10
C LEU A 5 -14.38 9.40 -0.42
N ARG A 6 -14.29 10.49 -1.19
CA ARG A 6 -14.02 11.83 -0.62
C ARG A 6 -15.14 12.32 0.30
N ASN A 7 -16.40 12.07 -0.07
CA ASN A 7 -17.55 12.39 0.77
C ASN A 7 -17.56 11.53 2.04
N MET A 8 -17.14 10.27 1.95
CA MET A 8 -17.02 9.37 3.09
C MET A 8 -15.98 9.88 4.11
N ILE A 9 -14.80 10.34 3.65
CA ILE A 9 -13.80 10.97 4.54
C ILE A 9 -14.35 12.26 5.16
N THR A 10 -15.11 13.04 4.39
CA THR A 10 -15.72 14.29 4.89
C THR A 10 -16.76 13.99 5.96
N LEU A 11 -17.60 12.97 5.76
CA LEU A 11 -18.60 12.53 6.73
C LEU A 11 -17.94 12.02 8.02
N PHE A 12 -16.92 11.16 7.89
CA PHE A 12 -16.13 10.68 9.03
C PHE A 12 -15.52 11.85 9.82
N THR A 13 -14.96 12.83 9.12
CA THR A 13 -14.35 14.00 9.76
C THR A 13 -15.37 14.85 10.53
N HIS A 14 -16.58 14.98 9.97
CA HIS A 14 -17.65 15.77 10.57
C HIS A 14 -18.25 15.08 11.79
N TYR A 15 -18.59 13.80 11.68
CA TYR A 15 -19.20 12.98 12.74
C TYR A 15 -18.19 12.10 13.46
N PHE A 16 -16.97 12.62 13.68
CA PHE A 16 -15.84 11.85 14.21
C PHE A 16 -16.19 11.11 15.50
N GLU A 17 -16.78 11.80 16.49
CA GLU A 17 -17.12 11.21 17.80
C GLU A 17 -18.11 10.03 17.71
N ALA A 18 -18.99 10.03 16.69
CA ALA A 18 -19.93 8.93 16.48
C ALA A 18 -19.35 7.79 15.64
N LEU A 19 -18.31 8.06 14.85
CA LEU A 19 -17.76 7.15 13.83
C LEU A 19 -16.37 6.61 14.18
N GLU A 20 -15.71 7.11 15.22
CA GLU A 20 -14.35 6.73 15.61
C GLU A 20 -14.21 5.22 15.87
N CYS A 21 -15.26 4.57 16.37
CA CYS A 21 -15.29 3.12 16.61
C CYS A 21 -15.27 2.27 15.33
N MET A 22 -15.47 2.89 14.16
CA MET A 22 -15.42 2.22 12.84
C MET A 22 -14.11 2.53 12.10
N LEU A 23 -13.15 3.20 12.73
CA LEU A 23 -11.89 3.59 12.10
C LEU A 23 -11.16 2.39 11.49
N ASP A 24 -11.13 1.26 12.18
CA ASP A 24 -10.57 -0.03 11.71
C ASP A 24 -11.09 -0.40 10.31
N ARG A 25 -12.40 -0.32 10.13
CA ARG A 25 -13.13 -0.74 8.93
C ARG A 25 -12.91 0.23 7.78
N PHE A 26 -12.78 1.52 8.09
CA PHE A 26 -12.41 2.54 7.11
C PHE A 26 -10.97 2.35 6.63
N LEU A 27 -10.04 2.04 7.53
CA LEU A 27 -8.65 1.77 7.20
C LEU A 27 -8.52 0.52 6.33
N GLU A 28 -9.30 -0.53 6.62
CA GLU A 28 -9.35 -1.74 5.80
C GLU A 28 -9.90 -1.46 4.39
N LEU A 29 -11.00 -0.71 4.28
CA LEU A 29 -11.56 -0.31 2.99
C LEU A 29 -10.57 0.51 2.16
N LEU A 30 -9.86 1.45 2.79
CA LEU A 30 -8.83 2.25 2.14
C LEU A 30 -7.66 1.39 1.67
N ALA A 31 -7.24 0.41 2.47
CA ALA A 31 -6.20 -0.54 2.08
C ALA A 31 -6.63 -1.36 0.84
N LEU A 32 -7.85 -1.90 0.81
CA LEU A 32 -8.40 -2.60 -0.36
C LEU A 32 -8.42 -1.72 -1.62
N CYS A 33 -8.69 -0.42 -1.47
CA CYS A 33 -8.63 0.52 -2.57
C CYS A 33 -7.20 0.76 -3.06
N ILE A 34 -6.22 0.79 -2.15
CA ILE A 34 -4.80 0.97 -2.47
C ILE A 34 -4.22 -0.26 -3.19
N PHE A 35 -4.67 -1.46 -2.86
CA PHE A 35 -4.22 -2.72 -3.49
C PHE A 35 -4.87 -3.04 -4.84
N GLN A 36 -5.76 -2.18 -5.35
CA GLN A 36 -6.36 -2.44 -6.66
C GLN A 36 -5.33 -2.32 -7.80
N GLU A 37 -5.46 -3.19 -8.79
CA GLU A 37 -4.68 -3.14 -10.05
C GLU A 37 -4.93 -1.85 -10.85
N ASN A 38 -6.06 -1.18 -10.61
CA ASN A 38 -6.35 0.11 -11.22
C ASN A 38 -5.55 1.23 -10.54
N ASP A 39 -4.49 1.71 -11.18
CA ASP A 39 -3.62 2.80 -10.71
C ASP A 39 -4.39 4.05 -10.28
N THR A 40 -5.49 4.37 -10.96
CA THR A 40 -6.30 5.55 -10.61
C THR A 40 -6.99 5.34 -9.26
N ILE A 41 -7.57 4.17 -9.02
CA ILE A 41 -8.24 3.84 -7.75
C ILE A 41 -7.21 3.75 -6.62
N SER A 42 -6.07 3.09 -6.86
CA SER A 42 -4.98 3.00 -5.88
C SER A 42 -4.47 4.38 -5.44
N ARG A 43 -4.27 5.29 -6.41
CA ARG A 43 -3.85 6.67 -6.15
C ARG A 43 -4.91 7.46 -5.37
N ILE A 44 -6.19 7.26 -5.68
CA ILE A 44 -7.30 7.91 -4.96
C ILE A 44 -7.39 7.39 -3.53
N GLY A 45 -7.26 6.08 -3.31
CA GLY A 45 -7.25 5.47 -1.98
C GLY A 45 -6.15 6.07 -1.11
N SER A 46 -4.94 6.17 -1.66
CA SER A 46 -3.80 6.81 -1.00
C SER A 46 -4.09 8.27 -0.62
N ASN A 47 -4.68 9.04 -1.53
CA ASN A 47 -5.06 10.43 -1.26
C ASN A 47 -6.15 10.54 -0.18
N CYS A 48 -7.12 9.62 -0.15
CA CYS A 48 -8.18 9.60 0.85
C CYS A 48 -7.64 9.26 2.24
N LEU A 49 -6.71 8.29 2.35
CA LEU A 49 -6.04 7.96 3.59
C LEU A 49 -5.25 9.15 4.14
N GLN A 50 -4.50 9.85 3.28
CA GLN A 50 -3.79 11.07 3.68
C GLN A 50 -4.75 12.14 4.20
N GLN A 51 -5.87 12.37 3.50
CA GLN A 51 -6.88 13.37 3.90
C GLN A 51 -7.59 12.99 5.21
N LEU A 52 -7.90 11.71 5.41
CA LEU A 52 -8.47 11.20 6.66
C LEU A 52 -7.57 11.57 7.84
N ILE A 53 -6.27 11.33 7.70
CA ILE A 53 -5.30 11.59 8.76
C ILE A 53 -5.14 13.08 8.99
N LEU A 54 -4.85 13.86 7.95
CA LEU A 54 -4.58 15.30 8.07
C LEU A 54 -5.77 16.07 8.67
N LYS A 55 -7.01 15.69 8.32
CA LYS A 55 -8.20 16.38 8.80
C LYS A 55 -8.59 16.00 10.24
N ASN A 56 -8.17 14.83 10.73
CA ASN A 56 -8.57 14.30 12.04
C ASN A 56 -7.40 14.15 13.02
N VAL A 57 -6.19 14.55 12.64
CA VAL A 57 -4.95 14.43 13.42
C VAL A 57 -5.09 14.93 14.87
N LYS A 58 -5.84 16.02 15.08
CA LYS A 58 -6.06 16.64 16.40
C LYS A 58 -7.14 15.95 17.24
N LYS A 59 -7.97 15.12 16.61
CA LYS A 59 -9.07 14.38 17.25
C LYS A 59 -8.68 12.95 17.63
N PHE A 60 -7.61 12.42 17.04
CA PHE A 60 -7.16 11.06 17.31
C PHE A 60 -6.57 10.93 18.72
N THR A 61 -6.92 9.82 19.38
CA THR A 61 -6.36 9.38 20.64
C THR A 61 -5.19 8.42 20.37
N ALA A 62 -4.47 8.01 21.43
CA ALA A 62 -3.42 7.00 21.30
C ALA A 62 -3.93 5.67 20.73
N GLY A 63 -5.19 5.29 21.02
CA GLY A 63 -5.84 4.11 20.46
C GLY A 63 -5.96 4.20 18.93
N HIS A 64 -6.53 5.30 18.44
CA HIS A 64 -6.67 5.54 16.99
C HIS A 64 -5.33 5.55 16.27
N TRP A 65 -4.28 6.13 16.86
CA TRP A 65 -2.94 6.11 16.28
C TRP A 65 -2.36 4.71 16.19
N THR A 66 -2.64 3.84 17.15
CA THR A 66 -2.23 2.43 17.11
C THR A 66 -2.85 1.72 15.92
N GLU A 67 -4.15 1.95 15.65
CA GLU A 67 -4.85 1.40 14.49
C GLU A 67 -4.28 1.94 13.16
N ILE A 68 -4.04 3.25 13.07
CA ILE A 68 -3.48 3.90 11.88
C ILE A 68 -2.08 3.35 11.56
N VAL A 69 -1.20 3.31 12.56
CA VAL A 69 0.17 2.78 12.39
C VAL A 69 0.13 1.29 12.06
N GLY A 70 -0.73 0.52 12.73
CA GLY A 70 -0.93 -0.89 12.42
C GLY A 70 -1.39 -1.12 10.97
N SER A 71 -2.28 -0.27 10.46
CA SER A 71 -2.72 -0.32 9.07
C SER A 71 -1.58 0.02 8.11
N PHE A 72 -0.76 1.03 8.41
CA PHE A 72 0.43 1.33 7.60
C PHE A 72 1.41 0.16 7.56
N CYS A 73 1.71 -0.48 8.69
CA CYS A 73 2.58 -1.65 8.72
C CYS A 73 2.05 -2.77 7.82
N LYS A 74 0.74 -3.05 7.86
CA LYS A 74 0.10 -4.04 6.97
C LYS A 74 0.22 -3.63 5.49
N LEU A 75 -0.03 -2.35 5.20
CA LEU A 75 0.07 -1.81 3.84
C LEU A 75 1.48 -1.94 3.27
N PHE A 76 2.49 -1.56 4.06
CA PHE A 76 3.89 -1.69 3.68
C PHE A 76 4.31 -3.15 3.52
N ALA A 77 3.92 -4.03 4.44
CA ALA A 77 4.27 -5.45 4.33
C ALA A 77 3.72 -6.07 3.03
N ALA A 78 2.49 -5.74 2.65
CA ALA A 78 1.84 -6.26 1.44
C ALA A 78 2.35 -5.62 0.13
N THR A 79 2.81 -4.37 0.16
CA THR A 79 3.41 -3.69 -1.01
C THR A 79 4.92 -3.89 -1.13
N THR A 80 5.58 -4.34 -0.06
CA THR A 80 7.01 -4.67 -0.10
C THR A 80 7.21 -5.91 -0.95
N ALA A 81 8.01 -5.78 -2.01
CA ALA A 81 8.39 -6.88 -2.88
C ALA A 81 9.36 -7.85 -2.18
N THR A 82 8.89 -8.55 -1.16
CA THR A 82 9.63 -9.59 -0.42
C THR A 82 10.09 -10.73 -1.34
N GLN A 83 9.38 -10.94 -2.45
CA GLN A 83 9.73 -11.93 -3.49
C GLN A 83 11.03 -11.61 -4.25
N LEU A 84 11.47 -10.35 -4.32
CA LEU A 84 12.76 -9.99 -4.94
C LEU A 84 13.96 -10.39 -4.07
N PHE A 85 13.74 -10.60 -2.77
CA PHE A 85 14.78 -11.02 -1.83
C PHE A 85 14.82 -12.53 -1.59
N SER A 86 13.98 -13.31 -2.31
CA SER A 86 13.99 -14.76 -2.22
C SER A 86 15.22 -15.32 -2.95
N PRO A 87 16.06 -16.15 -2.29
CA PRO A 87 17.32 -16.67 -2.86
C PRO A 87 17.14 -17.55 -4.10
N THR A 88 15.91 -17.84 -4.56
CA THR A 88 15.68 -18.58 -5.81
C THR A 88 16.10 -17.79 -7.06
N THR A 89 16.28 -16.47 -6.98
CA THR A 89 16.73 -15.66 -8.13
C THR A 89 18.23 -15.74 -8.42
N VAL A 90 19.06 -16.29 -7.51
CA VAL A 90 20.51 -16.37 -7.72
C VAL A 90 20.99 -17.65 -8.42
N ASN A 91 20.10 -18.60 -8.72
CA ASN A 91 20.49 -19.91 -9.29
C ASN A 91 20.23 -20.08 -10.80
N SER A 92 19.62 -19.11 -11.49
CA SER A 92 19.29 -19.25 -12.93
C SER A 92 20.26 -18.56 -13.91
N SER A 93 21.40 -18.05 -13.43
CA SER A 93 22.44 -17.45 -14.29
C SER A 93 23.78 -18.18 -14.16
N ALA A 94 23.79 -19.49 -14.38
CA ALA A 94 25.02 -20.26 -14.51
C ALA A 94 24.90 -21.37 -15.56
N SER A 95 24.47 -21.00 -16.77
CA SER A 95 24.75 -21.76 -18.00
C SER A 95 24.77 -20.81 -19.19
N LEU A 96 25.74 -19.88 -19.22
CA LEU A 96 26.17 -19.28 -20.48
C LEU A 96 27.25 -20.20 -21.03
N GLU A 97 26.85 -21.21 -21.82
CA GLU A 97 27.77 -22.01 -22.59
C GLU A 97 28.53 -21.09 -23.56
N LEU A 98 29.86 -21.05 -23.44
CA LEU A 98 30.71 -20.33 -24.40
C LEU A 98 30.65 -21.04 -25.76
N PRO A 99 30.43 -20.33 -26.87
CA PRO A 99 30.48 -20.94 -28.19
C PRO A 99 31.91 -21.37 -28.53
N THR A 100 32.11 -22.68 -28.61
CA THR A 100 33.25 -23.34 -29.26
C THR A 100 33.17 -23.13 -30.77
N ASN A 101 34.03 -22.26 -31.33
CA ASN A 101 34.91 -22.56 -32.49
C ASN A 101 35.40 -21.30 -33.24
N GLY A 102 36.72 -21.27 -33.45
CA GLY A 102 37.30 -20.96 -34.75
C GLY A 102 37.74 -19.52 -35.01
N LEU A 103 38.93 -19.14 -34.56
CA LEU A 103 39.76 -18.14 -35.25
C LEU A 103 41.23 -18.58 -35.21
N ASP A 104 41.60 -19.27 -36.29
CA ASP A 104 42.95 -19.36 -36.83
C ASP A 104 43.53 -17.94 -37.01
N PHE A 105 44.69 -17.65 -36.42
CA PHE A 105 45.70 -16.76 -37.01
C PHE A 105 47.05 -16.95 -36.31
N THR A 106 47.97 -17.55 -37.07
CA THR A 106 49.43 -17.70 -36.90
C THR A 106 49.93 -18.88 -36.06
#